data_AF-A0A285B7U6-F1
#
_entry.id   AF-A0A285B7U6-F1
#
_cell.length_a   1.000
_cell.length_b   1.000
_cell.length_c   1.000
_cell.angle_alpha   90.00
_cell.angle_beta   90.00
_cell.angle_gamma   90.00
#
_symmetry.space_group_name_H-M   'P 1'
#
loop_
_entity.id
_entity.type
_entity.pdbx_description
1 polymer ?
#
loop_
_entity_poly.entity_id
_entity_poly.type
_entity_poly.pdbx_seq_one_letter_code
_entity_poly.pdbx_strand_id
1 'polypeptide(L)' 'MKNVKLLAAAGMLSLVSFASFAQPVSVTADTLDNAEAKIAAIAKDQGQSYHITEAYTGNQVHMTAELSK' A
#
# COMPACT_ATOMS: atom_id res chain seq x y z
N MET A 1 -44.36 -25.21 -5.79
CA MET A 1 -43.33 -24.70 -6.73
C MET A 1 -43.65 -23.26 -7.07
N LYS A 2 -42.63 -22.39 -7.12
CA LYS A 2 -42.62 -20.91 -7.24
C LYS A 2 -42.05 -20.32 -5.96
N ASN A 3 -40.81 -20.64 -5.59
CA ASN A 3 -39.62 -20.08 -6.24
C ASN A 3 -39.69 -18.54 -6.33
N VAL A 4 -40.46 -17.88 -5.45
CA VAL A 4 -40.43 -16.42 -5.21
C VAL A 4 -39.23 -16.19 -4.28
N LYS A 5 -38.04 -16.13 -4.89
CA LYS A 5 -37.38 -14.86 -5.22
C LYS A 5 -36.85 -14.09 -4.01
N LEU A 6 -36.97 -14.57 -2.77
CA LEU A 6 -36.40 -13.87 -1.62
C LEU A 6 -35.07 -14.45 -1.10
N LEU A 7 -34.71 -15.67 -1.49
CA LEU A 7 -33.32 -16.15 -1.35
C LEU A 7 -32.44 -15.74 -2.54
N ALA A 8 -33.01 -15.07 -3.54
CA ALA A 8 -32.27 -14.29 -4.53
C ALA A 8 -31.88 -12.88 -4.00
N ALA A 9 -32.03 -12.64 -2.69
CA ALA A 9 -31.25 -11.64 -1.95
C ALA A 9 -29.78 -12.11 -1.73
N ALA A 10 -29.30 -13.06 -2.56
CA ALA A 10 -27.95 -13.58 -2.58
C ALA A 10 -26.97 -12.72 -3.41
N GLY A 11 -27.34 -11.51 -3.81
CA GLY A 11 -26.48 -10.63 -4.58
C GLY A 11 -26.19 -9.33 -3.84
N MET A 12 -24.91 -8.99 -3.72
CA MET A 12 -24.38 -7.65 -3.42
C MET A 12 -24.09 -7.26 -1.96
N LEU A 13 -23.97 -8.18 -1.00
CA LEU A 13 -23.44 -7.81 0.34
C LEU A 13 -22.01 -8.27 0.63
N SER A 14 -21.21 -8.52 -0.41
CA SER A 14 -19.79 -8.79 -0.23
C SER A 14 -18.96 -8.13 -1.33
N LEU A 15 -19.18 -6.83 -1.55
CA LEU A 15 -18.06 -5.94 -1.86
C LEU A 15 -17.25 -5.73 -0.56
N VAL A 16 -16.79 -6.84 0.02
CA VAL A 16 -15.72 -6.82 1.00
C VAL A 16 -14.58 -6.11 0.29
N SER A 17 -14.31 -4.91 0.77
CA SER A 17 -13.31 -3.99 0.26
C SER A 17 -11.95 -4.66 0.48
N PHE A 18 -11.59 -5.56 -0.43
CA PHE A 18 -10.27 -6.15 -0.49
C PHE A 18 -9.33 -5.08 -1.05
N ALA A 19 -8.23 -4.90 -0.34
CA ALA A 19 -7.07 -4.10 -0.74
C ALA A 19 -7.17 -2.57 -0.52
N SER A 20 -7.34 -2.14 0.73
CA SER A 20 -6.45 -1.08 1.21
C SER A 20 -5.15 -1.71 1.71
N PHE A 21 -4.47 -2.49 0.85
CA PHE A 21 -3.08 -2.85 1.11
C PHE A 21 -2.27 -1.59 0.77
N ALA A 22 -1.60 -1.04 1.78
CA ALA A 22 -0.63 0.02 1.56
C ALA A 22 0.39 -0.49 0.54
N GLN A 23 0.71 0.31 -0.47
CA GLN A 23 1.62 -0.14 -1.53
C GLN A 23 3.05 -0.08 -0.99
N PRO A 24 3.76 -1.22 -0.86
CA PRO A 24 5.15 -1.19 -0.44
C PRO A 24 6.00 -0.63 -1.58
N VAL A 25 6.77 0.41 -1.28
CA VAL A 25 7.72 1.07 -2.16
C VAL A 25 9.10 0.85 -1.59
N SER A 26 9.93 0.15 -2.35
CA SER A 26 11.35 -0.04 -2.02
C SER A 26 12.20 0.90 -2.86
N VAL A 27 13.13 1.59 -2.21
CA VAL A 27 14.11 2.47 -2.85
C VAL A 27 15.51 2.06 -2.46
N THR A 28 16.45 2.33 -3.38
CA THR A 28 17.87 2.18 -3.11
C THR A 28 18.57 3.54 -3.21
N ALA A 29 19.45 3.82 -2.25
CA ALA A 29 20.24 5.03 -2.21
C ALA A 29 21.59 4.81 -1.51
N ASP A 30 22.48 5.78 -1.63
CA ASP A 30 23.81 5.73 -1.01
C ASP A 30 23.77 6.05 0.51
N THR A 31 22.73 6.75 0.96
CA THR A 31 22.53 7.15 2.37
C THR A 31 21.08 6.99 2.80
N LEU A 32 20.85 6.89 4.11
CA LEU A 32 19.50 6.82 4.69
C LEU A 32 18.68 8.06 4.35
N ASP A 33 19.27 9.25 4.46
CA ASP A 33 18.60 10.51 4.11
C ASP A 33 18.15 10.54 2.64
N ASN A 34 19.00 10.05 1.72
CA ASN A 34 18.64 9.99 0.31
C ASN A 34 17.53 8.96 0.04
N ALA A 35 17.54 7.83 0.76
CA ALA A 35 16.47 6.84 0.65
C ALA A 35 15.13 7.41 1.17
N GLU A 36 15.15 8.06 2.33
CA GLU A 36 13.96 8.68 2.90
C GLU A 36 13.43 9.81 2.01
N ALA A 37 14.30 10.68 1.49
CA ALA A 37 13.91 11.74 0.58
C ALA A 37 13.24 11.20 -0.69
N LYS A 38 13.71 10.06 -1.22
CA LYS A 38 13.06 9.39 -2.36
C LYS A 38 11.68 8.86 -2.01
N ILE A 39 11.53 8.19 -0.87
CA ILE A 39 10.22 7.70 -0.41
C ILE A 39 9.26 8.87 -0.19
N ALA A 40 9.70 9.93 0.48
CA ALA A 40 8.91 11.12 0.72
C ALA A 40 8.48 11.81 -0.58
N ALA A 41 9.36 11.86 -1.58
CA ALA A 41 9.04 12.40 -2.90
C ALA A 41 7.96 11.55 -3.61
N ILE A 42 8.10 10.22 -3.58
CA ILE A 42 7.11 9.29 -4.18
C ILE A 42 5.76 9.42 -3.46
N ALA A 43 5.77 9.47 -2.13
CA ALA A 43 4.57 9.64 -1.32
C ALA A 43 3.86 10.96 -1.65
N LYS A 44 4.62 12.05 -1.74
CA LYS A 44 4.11 13.38 -2.10
C LYS A 44 3.56 13.44 -3.52
N ASP A 45 4.22 12.80 -4.48
CA ASP A 45 3.75 12.71 -5.88
C ASP A 45 2.41 11.96 -5.97
N GLN A 46 2.26 10.90 -5.18
CA GLN A 46 1.02 10.14 -5.10
C GLN A 46 -0.04 10.75 -4.17
N GLY A 47 0.28 11.82 -3.45
CA GLY A 47 -0.60 12.41 -2.43
C GLY A 47 -0.92 11.44 -1.30
N GLN A 48 0.01 10.54 -0.98
CA GLN A 48 -0.11 9.52 0.07
C GLN A 48 0.84 9.84 1.23
N SER A 49 0.49 9.37 2.41
CA SER A 49 1.40 9.27 3.54
C SER A 49 2.33 8.07 3.36
N TYR A 50 3.50 8.09 4.00
CA TYR A 50 4.44 6.98 3.96
C TYR A 50 4.79 6.53 5.38
N HIS A 51 5.02 5.22 5.52
CA HIS A 51 5.56 4.63 6.73
C HIS A 51 6.71 3.71 6.38
N ILE A 52 7.92 3.99 6.88
CA ILE A 52 9.08 3.12 6.64
C ILE A 52 8.87 1.83 7.44
N THR A 53 8.80 0.70 6.73
CA THR A 53 8.62 -0.63 7.33
C THR A 53 9.94 -1.38 7.46
N GLU A 54 10.88 -1.13 6.54
CA GLU A 54 12.22 -1.70 6.60
C GLU A 54 13.28 -0.68 6.17
N ALA A 55 14.41 -0.68 6.86
CA ALA A 55 15.60 0.05 6.47
C ALA A 55 16.80 -0.89 6.63
N TYR A 56 17.36 -1.30 5.50
CA TYR A 56 18.55 -2.13 5.42
C TYR A 56 19.73 -1.28 4.95
N THR A 57 20.80 -1.28 5.74
CA THR A 57 22.01 -0.49 5.47
C THR A 57 23.18 -1.46 5.34
N GLY A 58 23.59 -1.73 4.09
CA GLY A 58 24.75 -2.57 3.76
C GLY A 58 25.77 -1.76 2.94
N ASN A 59 26.24 -2.33 1.82
CA ASN A 59 26.99 -1.56 0.82
C ASN A 59 26.18 -0.43 0.18
N GLN A 60 24.85 -0.58 0.15
CA GLN A 60 23.88 0.42 -0.28
C GLN A 60 22.71 0.41 0.71
N VAL A 61 21.99 1.52 0.77
CA VAL A 61 20.77 1.64 1.57
C VAL A 61 19.60 1.15 0.77
N HIS A 62 18.92 0.14 1.27
CA HIS A 62 17.64 -0.32 0.78
C HIS A 62 16.59 0.04 1.83
N MET A 63 15.62 0.85 1.45
CA MET A 63 14.55 1.26 2.36
C MET A 63 13.22 0.91 1.73
N THR A 64 12.36 0.25 2.49
CA THR A 64 10.99 -0.07 2.09
C THR A 64 10.05 0.75 2.96
N ALA A 65 9.09 1.41 2.31
CA ALA A 65 8.02 2.11 2.97
C ALA A 65 6.68 1.71 2.40
N GLU A 66 5.68 1.62 3.25
CA GLU A 66 4.30 1.45 2.87
C GLU A 66 3.67 2.82 2.61
N LEU A 67 3.09 2.99 1.41
CA LEU A 67 2.31 4.16 1.05
C LEU A 67 0.83 3.94 1.38
N SER A 68 0.26 4.87 2.14
CA SER A 68 -1.15 4.86 2.54
C SER A 68 -1.82 6.17 2.22
N LYS A 69 -3.09 6.09 1.82
CA LYS A 69 -3.89 7.24 1.38
C LYS A 69 -4.38 8.09 2.54
#